data_AF-A0A1S2YZ75-F1
#
_entry.id   AF-A0A1S2YZ75-F1
#
_cell.length_a   1.000
_cell.length_b   1.000
_cell.length_c   1.000
_cell.angle_alpha   90.00
_cell.angle_beta   90.00
_cell.angle_gamma   90.00
#
_symmetry.space_group_name_H-M   'P 1'
#
loop_
_entity.id
_entity.type
_entity.pdbx_description
1 polymer ?
#
loop_
_entity_poly.entity_id
_entity_poly.type
_entity_poly.pdbx_seq_one_letter_code
_entity_poly.pdbx_strand_id
1 'polypeptide(L)'
;MACLTHNNNNNNNNHYHNWLRNMVTEQRSSFYRLEKVFPVYAMGLPDPDPDFVLNGSDPIWDAVKQEAKLEAEKEPILSSFLYASVLSHECLEQALAFVVANRLQSPTLLATELMDIISNVIMHDKAIQRSIRLDVQAFKDRDPACLSYCSAILYMKGFHCLQTYRVAHALWHQGRKVLALAFQSRVSEVFGVDIHPAAKIGEGILLDHGTGVVIGETAVIGNRVSLMQGVTLGGTGKETGDRHPKVGEGVLIGASSTILGNIKIGDGVMIAAGSLVLKDAPPRSIVAGIPAKVIGGLREHDPSLTMKHDATKPFFSNVAANFRDEKNNGAQNPNRNEVNNT
;
A
#
# COMPACT_ATOMS: atom_id res chain seq x y z
N MET A 1 -42.70 -37.43 68.63
CA MET A 1 -44.03 -37.79 68.10
C MET A 1 -44.20 -37.04 66.79
N ALA A 2 -44.49 -37.76 65.70
CA ALA A 2 -44.57 -37.31 64.29
C ALA A 2 -45.57 -36.14 64.07
N CYS A 3 -45.58 -35.35 62.99
CA CYS A 3 -45.54 -35.70 61.56
C CYS A 3 -45.36 -34.47 60.62
N LEU A 4 -44.82 -34.75 59.42
CA LEU A 4 -44.84 -34.14 58.05
C LEU A 4 -45.89 -33.02 57.77
N THR A 5 -45.79 -32.02 56.85
CA THR A 5 -45.15 -31.89 55.51
C THR A 5 -45.35 -30.47 54.88
N HIS A 6 -44.52 -30.14 53.86
CA HIS A 6 -44.70 -29.19 52.71
C HIS A 6 -44.72 -27.66 52.98
N ASN A 7 -44.32 -26.74 52.08
CA ASN A 7 -43.31 -26.59 51.01
C ASN A 7 -43.35 -25.10 50.56
N ASN A 8 -42.20 -24.54 50.17
CA ASN A 8 -41.96 -23.37 49.29
C ASN A 8 -42.37 -21.90 49.62
N ASN A 9 -41.34 -21.16 50.05
CA ASN A 9 -40.77 -19.89 49.55
C ASN A 9 -41.59 -18.88 48.70
N ASN A 10 -41.83 -17.73 49.34
CA ASN A 10 -41.26 -16.39 49.10
C ASN A 10 -41.56 -15.53 47.84
N ASN A 11 -42.22 -14.41 48.16
CA ASN A 11 -41.92 -13.00 47.83
C ASN A 11 -42.21 -12.43 46.42
N ASN A 12 -43.44 -11.90 46.31
CA ASN A 12 -43.82 -10.74 45.49
C ASN A 12 -43.35 -9.43 46.15
N ASN A 13 -42.52 -8.65 45.44
CA ASN A 13 -42.61 -7.18 45.31
C ASN A 13 -41.28 -6.60 44.80
N ASN A 14 -41.14 -6.42 43.47
CA ASN A 14 -40.21 -5.42 42.92
C ASN A 14 -40.41 -5.11 41.41
N HIS A 15 -41.65 -5.04 40.93
CA HIS A 15 -41.90 -4.90 39.47
C HIS A 15 -42.06 -3.46 38.94
N TYR A 16 -42.05 -2.42 39.77
CA TYR A 16 -42.28 -1.04 39.28
C TYR A 16 -41.03 -0.15 39.19
N HIS A 17 -39.88 -0.56 39.72
CA HIS A 17 -38.61 0.20 39.60
C HIS A 17 -37.68 -0.22 38.47
N ASN A 18 -37.99 -1.29 37.72
CA ASN A 18 -37.16 -1.78 36.62
C ASN A 18 -37.56 -1.27 35.23
N TRP A 19 -38.73 -0.64 35.07
CA TRP A 19 -39.19 -0.21 33.74
C TRP A 19 -38.54 1.09 33.26
N LEU A 20 -38.22 2.03 34.17
CA LEU A 20 -37.55 3.30 33.82
C LEU A 20 -36.01 3.21 33.74
N ARG A 21 -35.42 2.08 34.15
CA ARG A 21 -33.95 1.86 34.05
C ARG A 21 -33.54 1.14 32.75
N ASN A 22 -34.47 0.40 32.14
CA ASN A 22 -34.24 -0.31 30.87
C ASN A 22 -34.45 0.55 29.62
N MET A 23 -35.05 1.74 29.74
CA MET A 23 -35.27 2.63 28.59
C MET A 23 -34.08 3.59 28.32
N VAL A 24 -33.06 3.59 29.19
CA VAL A 24 -31.86 4.46 29.10
C VAL A 24 -30.58 3.65 28.84
N THR A 25 -30.66 2.33 28.67
CA THR A 25 -29.49 1.45 28.44
C THR A 25 -29.53 0.67 27.12
N GLU A 26 -30.41 1.04 26.19
CA GLU A 26 -30.57 0.37 24.88
C GLU A 26 -30.46 1.36 23.68
N GLN A 27 -29.56 2.33 23.77
CA GLN A 27 -29.01 3.05 22.61
C GLN A 27 -27.48 3.08 22.66
N ARG A 28 -26.86 1.91 22.84
CA ARG A 28 -25.46 1.72 22.48
C ARG A 28 -25.39 1.30 21.02
N SER A 29 -25.03 2.29 20.20
CA SER A 29 -24.49 2.15 18.84
C SER A 29 -24.00 0.74 18.55
N SER A 30 -24.69 0.04 17.65
CA SER A 30 -24.16 -1.16 17.00
C SER A 30 -23.05 -0.73 16.03
N PHE A 31 -21.91 -0.33 16.58
CA PHE A 31 -20.65 -0.38 15.85
C PHE A 31 -20.44 -1.85 15.51
N TYR A 32 -20.77 -2.23 14.28
CA TYR A 32 -20.29 -3.45 13.66
C TYR A 32 -18.76 -3.46 13.85
N ARG A 33 -18.29 -4.32 14.73
CA ARG A 33 -16.86 -4.48 15.01
C ARG A 33 -16.25 -5.12 13.75
N LEU A 34 -15.76 -4.27 12.84
CA LEU A 34 -15.20 -4.57 11.52
C LEU A 34 -14.03 -5.58 11.55
N GLU A 35 -13.47 -5.86 12.71
CA GLU A 35 -12.35 -6.78 12.94
C GLU A 35 -12.62 -8.24 12.51
N LYS A 36 -13.86 -8.63 12.19
CA LYS A 36 -14.21 -10.01 11.79
C LYS A 36 -14.40 -10.25 10.29
N VAL A 37 -14.21 -9.23 9.43
CA VAL A 37 -14.23 -9.41 7.95
C VAL A 37 -12.83 -9.81 7.41
N PHE A 38 -11.80 -9.80 8.27
CA PHE A 38 -10.38 -9.78 7.87
C PHE A 38 -9.56 -11.07 8.10
N PRO A 39 -9.89 -12.20 7.44
CA PRO A 39 -8.86 -13.19 7.15
C PRO A 39 -8.61 -13.39 5.65
N VAL A 40 -9.45 -12.86 4.75
CA VAL A 40 -9.42 -13.28 3.34
C VAL A 40 -8.17 -12.76 2.60
N TYR A 41 -7.58 -11.63 3.03
CA TYR A 41 -6.51 -10.97 2.28
C TYR A 41 -5.28 -10.55 3.10
N ALA A 42 -5.40 -10.52 4.44
CA ALA A 42 -4.37 -9.97 5.33
C ALA A 42 -3.42 -11.02 5.93
N MET A 43 -3.73 -12.32 5.81
CA MET A 43 -2.92 -13.39 6.38
C MET A 43 -2.18 -14.11 5.26
N GLY A 44 -0.85 -14.15 5.34
CA GLY A 44 0.05 -14.88 4.44
C GLY A 44 -0.16 -16.39 4.46
N LEU A 45 -1.32 -16.83 3.97
CA LEU A 45 -1.59 -18.22 3.62
C LEU A 45 -1.01 -18.50 2.24
N PRO A 46 -0.47 -19.72 2.02
CA PRO A 46 0.04 -20.12 0.71
C PRO A 46 -1.11 -20.08 -0.31
N ASP A 47 -0.85 -19.45 -1.45
CA ASP A 47 -1.71 -19.26 -2.63
C ASP A 47 -3.23 -19.32 -2.37
N PRO A 48 -3.94 -18.18 -2.33
CA PRO A 48 -5.39 -18.23 -2.39
C PRO A 48 -5.79 -18.86 -3.72
N ASP A 49 -6.67 -19.85 -3.62
CA ASP A 49 -7.27 -20.58 -4.74
C ASP A 49 -7.60 -19.62 -5.90
N PRO A 50 -7.06 -19.84 -7.12
CA PRO A 50 -7.36 -19.00 -8.27
C PRO A 50 -8.85 -19.00 -8.62
N ASP A 51 -9.60 -20.01 -8.14
CA ASP A 51 -11.05 -20.13 -8.26
C ASP A 51 -11.81 -19.68 -7.01
N PHE A 52 -11.22 -18.84 -6.13
CA PHE A 52 -11.95 -18.21 -5.02
C PHE A 52 -12.95 -17.19 -5.55
N VAL A 53 -14.04 -17.71 -6.09
CA VAL A 53 -15.27 -17.00 -6.38
C VAL A 53 -15.86 -16.67 -5.02
N LEU A 54 -15.70 -15.41 -4.60
CA LEU A 54 -16.56 -14.83 -3.59
C LEU A 54 -18.01 -15.17 -3.98
N ASN A 55 -18.68 -16.01 -3.19
CA ASN A 55 -20.07 -16.45 -3.37
C ASN A 55 -21.01 -15.24 -3.52
N GLY A 56 -21.13 -14.68 -4.72
CA GLY A 56 -22.00 -13.55 -5.08
C GLY A 56 -21.79 -12.22 -4.32
N SER A 57 -20.97 -12.18 -3.26
CA SER A 57 -20.81 -11.01 -2.39
C SER A 57 -19.39 -10.47 -2.44
N ASP A 58 -19.23 -9.19 -2.81
CA ASP A 58 -17.95 -8.49 -2.74
C ASP A 58 -17.93 -7.57 -1.51
N PRO A 59 -17.30 -7.98 -0.39
CA PRO A 59 -17.37 -7.22 0.86
C PRO A 59 -16.67 -5.86 0.78
N ILE A 60 -15.65 -5.73 -0.07
CA ILE A 60 -15.00 -4.43 -0.29
C ILE A 60 -15.96 -3.52 -1.03
N TRP A 61 -16.60 -4.01 -2.09
CA TRP A 61 -17.58 -3.21 -2.83
C TRP A 61 -18.79 -2.81 -1.99
N ASP A 62 -19.30 -3.72 -1.17
CA ASP A 62 -20.41 -3.42 -0.26
C ASP A 62 -20.02 -2.36 0.77
N ALA A 63 -18.81 -2.44 1.32
CA ALA A 63 -18.28 -1.39 2.21
C ALA A 63 -18.17 -0.03 1.48
N VAL A 64 -17.65 -0.01 0.25
CA VAL A 64 -17.51 1.21 -0.55
C VAL A 64 -18.86 1.88 -0.81
N LYS A 65 -19.89 1.12 -1.21
CA LYS A 65 -21.25 1.64 -1.39
C LYS A 65 -21.83 2.19 -0.09
N GLN A 66 -21.68 1.46 1.01
CA GLN A 66 -22.20 1.88 2.31
C GLN A 66 -21.52 3.17 2.78
N GLU A 67 -20.19 3.23 2.68
CA GLU A 67 -19.41 4.42 3.01
C GLU A 67 -19.79 5.61 2.12
N ALA A 68 -19.89 5.43 0.80
CA ALA A 68 -20.32 6.48 -0.13
C ALA A 68 -21.71 7.04 0.20
N LYS A 69 -22.66 6.16 0.57
CA LYS A 69 -24.01 6.58 0.97
C LYS A 69 -23.96 7.45 2.24
N LEU A 70 -23.22 7.00 3.26
CA LEU A 70 -23.08 7.73 4.51
C LEU A 70 -22.41 9.10 4.30
N GLU A 71 -21.37 9.16 3.46
CA GLU A 71 -20.70 10.42 3.16
C GLU A 71 -21.59 11.36 2.32
N ALA A 72 -22.42 10.85 1.42
CA ALA A 72 -23.37 11.66 0.64
C ALA A 72 -24.48 12.27 1.50
N GLU A 73 -24.87 11.59 2.59
CA GLU A 73 -25.81 12.11 3.59
C GLU A 73 -25.17 13.18 4.48
N LYS A 74 -23.88 13.00 4.83
CA LYS A 74 -23.14 13.94 5.71
C LYS A 74 -22.66 15.20 4.98
N GLU A 75 -22.31 15.09 3.71
CA GLU A 75 -21.77 16.19 2.91
C GLU A 75 -22.61 16.40 1.63
N PRO A 76 -23.74 17.14 1.72
CA PRO A 76 -24.67 17.31 0.59
C PRO A 76 -24.04 17.91 -0.66
N ILE A 77 -22.99 18.75 -0.53
CA ILE A 77 -22.30 19.37 -1.68
C ILE A 77 -21.65 18.29 -2.57
N LEU A 78 -21.17 17.19 -1.97
CA LEU A 78 -20.52 16.10 -2.69
C LEU A 78 -21.49 14.96 -3.06
N SER A 79 -22.77 15.06 -2.70
CA SER A 79 -23.74 13.98 -2.93
C SER A 79 -23.80 13.56 -4.39
N SER A 80 -23.99 14.50 -5.34
CA SER A 80 -24.02 14.18 -6.78
C SER A 80 -22.72 13.54 -7.27
N PHE A 81 -21.57 13.95 -6.73
CA PHE A 81 -20.27 13.36 -7.07
C PHE A 81 -20.17 11.92 -6.57
N LEU A 82 -20.61 11.63 -5.35
CA LEU A 82 -20.60 10.28 -4.77
C LEU A 82 -21.61 9.35 -5.47
N TYR A 83 -22.78 9.87 -5.86
CA TYR A 83 -23.73 9.12 -6.66
C TYR A 83 -23.16 8.77 -8.04
N ALA A 84 -22.64 9.76 -8.75
CA ALA A 84 -22.05 9.55 -10.06
C ALA A 84 -20.85 8.61 -10.02
N SER A 85 -19.98 8.73 -9.01
CA SER A 85 -18.71 7.99 -8.95
C SER A 85 -18.80 6.60 -8.34
N VAL A 86 -19.81 6.32 -7.51
CA VAL A 86 -19.94 5.06 -6.77
C VAL A 86 -21.34 4.50 -6.86
N LEU A 87 -22.35 5.23 -6.36
CA LEU A 87 -23.68 4.63 -6.12
C LEU A 87 -24.47 4.31 -7.39
N SER A 88 -24.04 4.81 -8.56
CA SER A 88 -24.65 4.52 -9.86
C SER A 88 -24.07 3.30 -10.57
N HIS A 89 -23.06 2.64 -9.99
CA HIS A 89 -22.36 1.50 -10.59
C HIS A 89 -22.75 0.19 -9.93
N GLU A 90 -22.65 -0.91 -10.69
CA GLU A 90 -23.02 -2.24 -10.20
C GLU A 90 -21.85 -2.94 -9.47
N CYS A 91 -20.61 -2.64 -9.86
CA CYS A 91 -19.41 -3.24 -9.29
C CYS A 91 -18.25 -2.25 -9.11
N LEU A 92 -17.28 -2.67 -8.31
CA LEU A 92 -16.07 -1.90 -7.97
C LEU A 92 -15.28 -1.47 -9.20
N GLU A 93 -15.16 -2.36 -10.19
CA GLU A 93 -14.44 -2.13 -11.43
C GLU A 93 -15.05 -0.96 -12.21
N GLN A 94 -16.38 -0.94 -12.38
CA GLN A 94 -17.07 0.14 -13.11
C GLN A 94 -16.90 1.50 -12.42
N ALA A 95 -17.03 1.54 -11.10
CA ALA A 95 -16.80 2.74 -10.31
C ALA A 95 -15.35 3.24 -10.44
N LEU A 96 -14.39 2.33 -10.34
CA LEU A 96 -12.97 2.66 -10.51
C LEU A 96 -12.67 3.19 -11.92
N ALA A 97 -13.22 2.55 -12.96
CA ALA A 97 -13.06 3.01 -14.34
C ALA A 97 -13.59 4.43 -14.52
N PHE A 98 -14.78 4.72 -13.98
CA PHE A 98 -15.37 6.06 -14.01
C PHE A 98 -14.48 7.09 -13.31
N VAL A 99 -14.04 6.80 -12.08
CA VAL A 99 -13.19 7.72 -11.29
C VAL A 99 -11.88 8.00 -12.02
N VAL A 100 -11.16 6.96 -12.44
CA VAL A 100 -9.85 7.10 -13.09
C VAL A 100 -9.99 7.79 -14.44
N ALA A 101 -11.00 7.47 -15.25
CA ALA A 101 -11.23 8.12 -16.54
C ALA A 101 -11.47 9.63 -16.38
N ASN A 102 -12.30 10.04 -15.41
CA ASN A 102 -12.56 11.46 -15.14
C ASN A 102 -11.34 12.20 -14.62
N ARG A 103 -10.43 11.51 -13.92
CA ARG A 103 -9.13 12.08 -13.49
C ARG A 103 -8.15 12.23 -14.64
N LEU A 104 -8.14 11.28 -15.57
CA LEU A 104 -7.19 11.22 -16.69
C LEU A 104 -7.65 11.96 -17.95
N GLN A 105 -8.91 12.38 -18.03
CA GLN A 105 -9.45 13.03 -19.22
C GLN A 105 -8.62 14.26 -19.66
N SER A 106 -8.62 14.50 -20.96
CA SER A 106 -8.00 15.66 -21.60
C SER A 106 -8.77 16.01 -22.88
N PRO A 107 -8.51 17.15 -23.54
CA PRO A 107 -9.10 17.45 -24.84
C PRO A 107 -8.82 16.40 -25.94
N THR A 108 -7.78 15.57 -25.77
CA THR A 108 -7.39 14.52 -26.73
C THR A 108 -7.99 13.16 -26.40
N LEU A 109 -8.20 12.86 -25.11
CA LEU A 109 -8.72 11.59 -24.62
C LEU A 109 -9.89 11.89 -23.68
N LEU A 110 -11.11 11.75 -24.20
CA LEU A 110 -12.31 12.08 -23.46
C LEU A 110 -12.56 11.07 -22.34
N ALA A 111 -13.23 11.50 -21.27
CA ALA A 111 -13.55 10.62 -20.14
C ALA A 111 -14.35 9.38 -20.59
N THR A 112 -15.24 9.50 -21.57
CA THR A 112 -16.03 8.37 -22.09
C THR A 112 -15.16 7.32 -22.78
N GLU A 113 -14.21 7.75 -23.62
CA GLU A 113 -13.29 6.86 -24.32
C GLU A 113 -12.34 6.16 -23.34
N LEU A 114 -11.82 6.92 -22.36
CA LEU A 114 -11.00 6.37 -21.29
C LEU A 114 -11.78 5.37 -20.45
N MET A 115 -13.02 5.68 -20.09
CA MET A 115 -13.87 4.80 -19.31
C MET A 115 -14.14 3.49 -20.05
N ASP A 116 -14.46 3.54 -21.34
CA ASP A 116 -14.70 2.36 -22.16
C ASP A 116 -13.44 1.46 -22.22
N ILE A 117 -12.27 2.06 -22.46
CA ILE A 117 -10.99 1.32 -22.54
C ILE A 117 -10.64 0.71 -21.18
N ILE A 118 -10.67 1.50 -20.11
CA ILE A 118 -10.30 1.06 -18.77
C ILE A 118 -11.26 -0.04 -18.32
N SER A 119 -12.57 0.20 -18.41
CA SER A 119 -13.62 -0.75 -18.04
C SER A 119 -13.48 -2.05 -18.82
N ASN A 120 -13.26 -1.99 -20.15
CA ASN A 120 -13.07 -3.18 -20.96
C ASN A 120 -11.88 -4.02 -20.48
N VAL A 121 -10.74 -3.40 -20.18
CA VAL A 121 -9.55 -4.14 -19.70
C VAL A 121 -9.80 -4.77 -18.33
N ILE A 122 -10.22 -3.98 -17.34
CA ILE A 122 -10.35 -4.47 -15.96
C ILE A 122 -11.49 -5.49 -15.81
N MET A 123 -12.57 -5.38 -16.59
CA MET A 123 -13.71 -6.30 -16.51
C MET A 123 -13.39 -7.69 -17.08
N HIS A 124 -12.40 -7.79 -17.97
CA HIS A 124 -12.02 -9.04 -18.63
C HIS A 124 -10.72 -9.67 -18.07
N ASP A 125 -10.12 -9.08 -17.03
CA ASP A 125 -8.90 -9.60 -16.41
C ASP A 125 -9.10 -9.85 -14.90
N LYS A 126 -9.17 -11.14 -14.53
CA LYS A 126 -9.36 -11.58 -13.13
C LYS A 126 -8.17 -11.26 -12.23
N ALA A 127 -6.95 -11.24 -12.76
CA ALA A 127 -5.77 -10.88 -11.98
C ALA A 127 -5.78 -9.38 -11.62
N ILE A 128 -6.22 -8.53 -12.56
CA ILE A 128 -6.43 -7.10 -12.28
C ILE A 128 -7.54 -6.91 -11.24
N GLN A 129 -8.67 -7.60 -11.37
CA GLN A 129 -9.78 -7.54 -10.39
C GLN A 129 -9.32 -7.90 -8.97
N ARG A 130 -8.51 -8.96 -8.85
CA ARG A 130 -7.91 -9.36 -7.58
C ARG A 130 -6.94 -8.31 -7.06
N SER A 131 -6.08 -7.77 -7.93
CA SER A 131 -5.11 -6.73 -7.56
C SER A 131 -5.77 -5.45 -7.05
N ILE A 132 -6.87 -4.99 -7.68
CA ILE A 132 -7.64 -3.81 -7.24
C ILE A 132 -8.04 -3.95 -5.76
N ARG A 133 -8.55 -5.13 -5.39
CA ARG A 133 -9.01 -5.43 -4.03
C ARG A 133 -7.86 -5.50 -3.03
N LEU A 134 -6.75 -6.14 -3.42
CA LEU A 134 -5.57 -6.23 -2.57
C LEU A 134 -4.88 -4.88 -2.37
N ASP A 135 -4.81 -4.07 -3.42
CA ASP A 135 -4.20 -2.74 -3.36
C ASP A 135 -5.05 -1.79 -2.50
N VAL A 136 -6.38 -1.76 -2.66
CA VAL A 136 -7.25 -0.91 -1.81
C VAL A 136 -7.21 -1.36 -0.34
N GLN A 137 -7.08 -2.67 -0.11
CA GLN A 137 -6.85 -3.22 1.22
C GLN A 137 -5.52 -2.73 1.81
N ALA A 138 -4.45 -2.71 1.03
CA ALA A 138 -3.15 -2.20 1.47
C ALA A 138 -3.22 -0.73 1.90
N PHE A 139 -3.95 0.12 1.17
CA PHE A 139 -4.21 1.50 1.61
C PHE A 139 -4.98 1.52 2.94
N LYS A 140 -6.05 0.73 3.05
CA LYS A 140 -6.88 0.73 4.27
C LYS A 140 -6.12 0.26 5.51
N ASP A 141 -5.21 -0.70 5.35
CA ASP A 141 -4.49 -1.32 6.47
C ASP A 141 -3.24 -0.54 6.89
N ARG A 142 -2.55 0.07 5.92
CA ARG A 142 -1.17 0.57 6.12
C ARG A 142 -1.09 2.09 6.15
N ASP A 143 -2.06 2.80 5.56
CA ASP A 143 -2.12 4.25 5.63
C ASP A 143 -3.10 4.68 6.73
N PRO A 144 -2.63 5.21 7.88
CA PRO A 144 -3.51 5.68 8.95
C PRO A 144 -4.36 6.89 8.55
N ALA A 145 -4.01 7.60 7.46
CA ALA A 145 -4.82 8.68 6.90
C ALA A 145 -5.90 8.18 5.93
N CYS A 146 -5.88 6.91 5.53
CA CYS A 146 -6.90 6.31 4.69
C CYS A 146 -8.17 6.00 5.51
N LEU A 147 -9.10 6.96 5.49
CA LEU A 147 -10.32 6.94 6.30
C LEU A 147 -11.20 5.73 6.01
N SER A 148 -11.31 5.32 4.75
CA SER A 148 -12.25 4.29 4.29
C SER A 148 -11.87 3.70 2.92
N TYR A 149 -12.46 2.58 2.51
CA TYR A 149 -12.25 2.04 1.15
C TYR A 149 -12.72 3.01 0.07
N CYS A 150 -13.87 3.65 0.31
CA CYS A 150 -14.41 4.69 -0.54
C CYS A 150 -13.43 5.87 -0.69
N SER A 151 -12.79 6.30 0.40
CA SER A 151 -11.77 7.37 0.34
C SER A 151 -10.54 6.97 -0.49
N ALA A 152 -10.12 5.69 -0.42
CA ALA A 152 -9.03 5.18 -1.23
C ALA A 152 -9.35 5.23 -2.72
N ILE A 153 -10.54 4.75 -3.10
CA ILE A 153 -10.99 4.72 -4.49
C ILE A 153 -11.20 6.14 -5.05
N LEU A 154 -11.69 7.08 -4.25
CA LEU A 154 -12.00 8.43 -4.75
C LEU A 154 -10.80 9.37 -4.80
N TYR A 155 -9.88 9.27 -3.83
CA TYR A 155 -8.93 10.36 -3.57
C TYR A 155 -7.45 9.95 -3.60
N MET A 156 -7.12 8.67 -3.43
CA MET A 156 -5.73 8.24 -3.29
C MET A 156 -5.09 8.09 -4.67
N LYS A 157 -4.34 9.13 -5.09
CA LYS A 157 -3.72 9.13 -6.41
C LYS A 157 -2.72 8.00 -6.63
N GLY A 158 -2.04 7.53 -5.57
CA GLY A 158 -1.15 6.38 -5.66
C GLY A 158 -1.90 5.10 -6.04
N PHE A 159 -3.10 4.91 -5.48
CA PHE A 159 -4.00 3.84 -5.88
C PHE A 159 -4.43 3.99 -7.34
N HIS A 160 -4.88 5.19 -7.76
CA HIS A 160 -5.23 5.45 -9.17
C HIS A 160 -4.09 5.15 -10.14
N CYS A 161 -2.86 5.50 -9.78
CA CYS A 161 -1.66 5.23 -10.59
C CYS A 161 -1.43 3.73 -10.77
N LEU A 162 -1.51 2.94 -9.69
CA LEU A 162 -1.35 1.49 -9.75
C LEU A 162 -2.37 0.86 -10.69
N GLN A 163 -3.65 1.21 -10.54
CA GLN A 163 -4.71 0.61 -11.36
C GLN A 163 -4.60 1.03 -12.83
N THR A 164 -4.22 2.28 -13.10
CA THR A 164 -3.98 2.76 -14.47
C THR A 164 -2.75 2.07 -15.08
N TYR A 165 -1.69 1.87 -14.31
CA TYR A 165 -0.52 1.11 -14.76
C TYR A 165 -0.92 -0.33 -15.14
N ARG A 166 -1.77 -1.01 -14.37
CA ARG A 166 -2.23 -2.37 -14.71
C ARG A 166 -2.96 -2.41 -16.06
N VAL A 167 -3.79 -1.39 -16.34
CA VAL A 167 -4.43 -1.24 -17.66
C VAL A 167 -3.38 -1.02 -18.76
N ALA A 168 -2.43 -0.10 -18.54
CA ALA A 168 -1.36 0.16 -19.50
C ALA A 168 -0.47 -1.08 -19.74
N HIS A 169 -0.20 -1.86 -18.70
CA HIS A 169 0.55 -3.11 -18.75
C HIS A 169 -0.17 -4.16 -19.61
N ALA A 170 -1.47 -4.37 -19.39
CA ALA A 170 -2.28 -5.26 -20.23
C ALA A 170 -2.27 -4.81 -21.70
N LEU A 171 -2.48 -3.52 -21.97
CA LEU A 171 -2.44 -2.95 -23.32
C LEU A 171 -1.07 -3.12 -23.98
N TRP A 172 0.01 -2.96 -23.22
CA TRP A 172 1.38 -3.18 -23.70
C TRP A 172 1.59 -4.61 -24.18
N HIS A 173 1.12 -5.59 -23.42
CA HIS A 173 1.23 -7.02 -23.74
C HIS A 173 0.27 -7.46 -24.85
N GLN A 174 -0.82 -6.74 -25.07
CA GLN A 174 -1.69 -6.90 -26.25
C GLN A 174 -1.11 -6.26 -27.52
N GLY A 175 0.09 -5.67 -27.46
CA GLY A 175 0.74 -5.00 -28.60
C GLY A 175 0.26 -3.56 -28.83
N ARG A 176 -0.68 -3.04 -28.04
CA ARG A 176 -1.19 -1.66 -28.11
C ARG A 176 -0.23 -0.67 -27.42
N LYS A 177 1.05 -0.75 -27.76
CA LYS A 177 2.15 -0.04 -27.07
C LYS A 177 2.00 1.47 -27.08
N VAL A 178 1.56 2.07 -28.20
CA VAL A 178 1.35 3.53 -28.30
C VAL A 178 0.32 3.99 -27.28
N LEU A 179 -0.78 3.26 -27.13
CA LEU A 179 -1.81 3.59 -26.14
C LEU A 179 -1.30 3.39 -24.70
N ALA A 180 -0.56 2.32 -24.45
CA ALA A 180 0.06 2.09 -23.14
C ALA A 180 1.03 3.24 -22.74
N LEU A 181 1.83 3.74 -23.69
CA LEU A 181 2.70 4.90 -23.48
C LEU A 181 1.90 6.20 -23.30
N ALA A 182 0.76 6.36 -23.97
CA ALA A 182 -0.13 7.49 -23.75
C ALA A 182 -0.70 7.47 -22.32
N PHE A 183 -1.10 6.30 -21.80
CA PHE A 183 -1.51 6.15 -20.40
C PHE A 183 -0.37 6.48 -19.43
N GLN A 184 0.84 5.95 -19.65
CA GLN A 184 2.03 6.28 -18.85
C GLN A 184 2.24 7.80 -18.79
N SER A 185 2.28 8.45 -19.95
CA SER A 185 2.49 9.90 -20.05
C SER A 185 1.39 10.68 -19.33
N ARG A 186 0.12 10.28 -19.48
CA ARG A 186 -1.00 10.97 -18.83
C ARG A 186 -0.99 10.80 -17.31
N VAL A 187 -0.63 9.61 -16.81
CA VAL A 187 -0.46 9.35 -15.38
C VAL A 187 0.67 10.20 -14.80
N SER A 188 1.78 10.33 -15.51
CA SER A 188 2.88 11.21 -15.11
C SER A 188 2.45 12.68 -15.03
N GLU A 189 1.64 13.16 -15.98
CA GLU A 189 1.17 14.55 -16.00
C GLU A 189 0.16 14.84 -14.87
N VAL A 190 -0.83 13.96 -14.69
CA VAL A 190 -1.95 14.19 -13.76
C VAL A 190 -1.58 13.89 -12.31
N PHE A 191 -0.82 12.81 -12.09
CA PHE A 191 -0.54 12.31 -10.74
C PHE A 191 0.91 12.53 -10.30
N GLY A 192 1.81 12.84 -11.24
CA GLY A 192 3.24 12.99 -10.96
C GLY A 192 3.93 11.66 -10.70
N VAL A 193 3.45 10.56 -11.31
CA VAL A 193 4.00 9.20 -11.17
C VAL A 193 4.33 8.66 -12.55
N ASP A 194 5.54 8.15 -12.74
CA ASP A 194 5.97 7.59 -14.02
C ASP A 194 6.30 6.10 -13.86
N ILE A 195 5.42 5.23 -14.37
CA ILE A 195 5.62 3.78 -14.36
C ILE A 195 5.60 3.28 -15.80
N HIS A 196 6.72 2.73 -16.25
CA HIS A 196 6.80 2.17 -17.57
C HIS A 196 5.84 0.96 -17.71
N PRO A 197 5.02 0.86 -18.78
CA PRO A 197 4.04 -0.21 -18.93
C PRO A 197 4.61 -1.63 -18.92
N ALA A 198 5.88 -1.80 -19.33
CA ALA A 198 6.55 -3.11 -19.31
C ALA A 198 7.11 -3.54 -17.94
N ALA A 199 7.12 -2.65 -16.93
CA ALA A 199 7.49 -3.02 -15.58
C ALA A 199 6.59 -4.17 -15.09
N LYS A 200 7.02 -4.92 -14.08
CA LYS A 200 6.22 -6.00 -13.48
C LYS A 200 5.99 -5.70 -12.01
N ILE A 201 4.75 -5.44 -11.64
CA ILE A 201 4.39 -5.08 -10.27
C ILE A 201 3.37 -6.09 -9.74
N GLY A 202 3.68 -6.68 -8.58
CA GLY A 202 2.80 -7.58 -7.85
C GLY A 202 1.54 -6.91 -7.31
N GLU A 203 0.93 -7.52 -6.32
CA GLU A 203 -0.36 -7.11 -5.74
C GLU A 203 -0.26 -6.78 -4.24
N GLY A 204 -1.25 -6.06 -3.71
CA GLY A 204 -1.23 -5.59 -2.34
C GLY A 204 -0.21 -4.46 -2.13
N ILE A 205 -0.03 -3.62 -3.15
CA ILE A 205 0.96 -2.55 -3.17
C ILE A 205 0.38 -1.30 -2.50
N LEU A 206 1.14 -0.72 -1.60
CA LEU A 206 0.90 0.64 -1.13
C LEU A 206 1.83 1.59 -1.89
N LEU A 207 1.25 2.53 -2.63
CA LEU A 207 1.99 3.65 -3.23
C LEU A 207 1.57 4.92 -2.49
N ASP A 208 2.13 5.12 -1.30
CA ASP A 208 1.70 6.21 -0.43
C ASP A 208 2.21 7.56 -0.96
N HIS A 209 1.30 8.54 -0.99
CA HIS A 209 1.41 9.85 -1.62
C HIS A 209 1.71 9.85 -3.13
N GLY A 210 2.52 8.93 -3.66
CA GLY A 210 2.83 8.69 -5.07
C GLY A 210 3.72 9.73 -5.76
N THR A 211 3.66 11.01 -5.39
CA THR A 211 4.34 12.11 -6.11
C THR A 211 5.83 11.83 -6.35
N GLY A 212 6.30 11.98 -7.58
CA GLY A 212 7.71 11.86 -7.94
C GLY A 212 8.22 10.42 -7.98
N VAL A 213 7.34 9.41 -7.92
CA VAL A 213 7.76 8.01 -8.09
C VAL A 213 8.05 7.71 -9.56
N VAL A 214 9.19 7.05 -9.81
CA VAL A 214 9.66 6.66 -11.14
C VAL A 214 10.03 5.17 -11.14
N ILE A 215 9.40 4.37 -12.00
CA ILE A 215 9.61 2.92 -12.11
C ILE A 215 9.90 2.56 -13.57
N GLY A 216 11.13 2.13 -13.83
CA GLY A 216 11.61 1.88 -15.19
C GLY A 216 11.18 0.54 -15.81
N GLU A 217 11.43 0.43 -17.11
CA GLU A 217 10.93 -0.64 -18.00
C GLU A 217 11.13 -2.07 -17.49
N THR A 218 12.29 -2.38 -16.92
CA THR A 218 12.66 -3.76 -16.55
C THR A 218 12.61 -3.99 -15.04
N ALA A 219 11.98 -3.05 -14.31
CA ALA A 219 11.81 -3.18 -12.87
C ALA A 219 10.84 -4.32 -12.56
N VAL A 220 11.13 -5.05 -11.49
CA VAL A 220 10.22 -6.05 -10.92
C VAL A 220 9.97 -5.68 -9.46
N ILE A 221 8.71 -5.68 -9.06
CA ILE A 221 8.28 -5.42 -7.69
C ILE A 221 7.42 -6.61 -7.25
N GLY A 222 7.81 -7.27 -6.17
CA GLY A 222 7.06 -8.36 -5.55
C GLY A 222 5.74 -7.92 -4.93
N ASN A 223 5.06 -8.85 -4.26
CA ASN A 223 3.80 -8.56 -3.59
C ASN A 223 4.03 -7.79 -2.29
N ARG A 224 2.98 -7.14 -1.79
CA ARG A 224 2.96 -6.46 -0.48
C ARG A 224 4.15 -5.52 -0.29
N VAL A 225 4.53 -4.78 -1.31
CA VAL A 225 5.56 -3.73 -1.20
C VAL A 225 4.87 -2.41 -0.86
N SER A 226 5.52 -1.61 -0.01
CA SER A 226 5.09 -0.25 0.31
C SER A 226 6.14 0.74 -0.17
N LEU A 227 5.75 1.65 -1.06
CA LEU A 227 6.61 2.69 -1.63
C LEU A 227 6.07 4.06 -1.24
N MET A 228 6.95 4.91 -0.75
CA MET A 228 6.65 6.31 -0.44
C MET A 228 6.85 7.22 -1.67
N GLN A 229 6.53 8.51 -1.54
CA GLN A 229 6.79 9.53 -2.55
C GLN A 229 8.28 9.64 -2.94
N GLY A 230 8.55 10.05 -4.16
CA GLY A 230 9.90 10.35 -4.66
C GLY A 230 10.80 9.14 -4.87
N VAL A 231 10.28 7.92 -4.72
CA VAL A 231 11.06 6.69 -4.93
C VAL A 231 11.41 6.51 -6.40
N THR A 232 12.67 6.23 -6.70
CA THR A 232 13.14 5.91 -8.05
C THR A 232 13.66 4.48 -8.12
N LEU A 233 13.09 3.67 -9.01
CA LEU A 233 13.59 2.36 -9.46
C LEU A 233 14.15 2.51 -10.88
N GLY A 234 15.37 3.02 -10.96
CA GLY A 234 15.95 3.54 -12.20
C GLY A 234 17.10 2.71 -12.77
N GLY A 235 17.50 3.03 -14.00
CA GLY A 235 18.72 2.50 -14.60
C GLY A 235 19.94 3.37 -14.28
N THR A 236 21.15 2.82 -14.46
CA THR A 236 22.41 3.56 -14.32
C THR A 236 22.86 4.28 -15.60
N GLY A 237 22.16 4.02 -16.72
CA GLY A 237 22.48 4.57 -18.05
C GLY A 237 23.64 3.86 -18.78
N LYS A 238 24.26 2.85 -18.19
CA LYS A 238 25.42 2.13 -18.75
C LYS A 238 25.09 0.76 -19.33
N GLU A 239 23.91 0.25 -19.02
CA GLU A 239 23.50 -1.11 -19.35
C GLU A 239 22.35 -1.10 -20.36
N THR A 240 22.42 -1.99 -21.34
CA THR A 240 21.31 -2.29 -22.26
C THR A 240 20.62 -3.57 -21.81
N GLY A 241 19.33 -3.72 -22.13
CA GLY A 241 18.54 -4.86 -21.66
C GLY A 241 18.06 -4.69 -20.21
N ASP A 242 18.21 -5.73 -19.39
CA ASP A 242 17.73 -5.71 -18.01
C ASP A 242 18.62 -4.87 -17.09
N ARG A 243 18.10 -3.71 -16.67
CA ARG A 243 18.89 -2.59 -16.11
C ARG A 243 18.24 -1.88 -14.92
N HIS A 244 17.12 -2.39 -14.42
CA HIS A 244 16.34 -1.78 -13.33
C HIS A 244 16.21 -2.74 -12.13
N PRO A 245 15.90 -2.23 -10.93
CA PRO A 245 15.88 -3.04 -9.71
C PRO A 245 14.87 -4.20 -9.71
N LYS A 246 15.20 -5.24 -8.93
CA LYS A 246 14.33 -6.37 -8.59
C LYS A 246 14.02 -6.31 -7.09
N VAL A 247 12.82 -5.83 -6.77
CA VAL A 247 12.34 -5.64 -5.39
C VAL A 247 11.56 -6.87 -4.95
N GLY A 248 12.01 -7.50 -3.87
CA GLY A 248 11.38 -8.65 -3.25
C GLY A 248 10.04 -8.34 -2.59
N GLU A 249 9.40 -9.38 -2.09
CA GLU A 249 8.12 -9.31 -1.39
C GLU A 249 8.27 -8.63 -0.02
N GLY A 250 7.26 -7.84 0.38
CA GLY A 250 7.23 -7.27 1.74
C GLY A 250 8.23 -6.11 1.98
N VAL A 251 8.83 -5.56 0.93
CA VAL A 251 9.81 -4.48 1.05
C VAL A 251 9.12 -3.15 1.42
N LEU A 252 9.72 -2.40 2.33
CA LEU A 252 9.36 -1.01 2.63
C LEU A 252 10.42 -0.07 2.03
N ILE A 253 10.02 0.82 1.12
CA ILE A 253 10.90 1.80 0.50
C ILE A 253 10.52 3.20 0.97
N GLY A 254 11.36 3.78 1.83
CA GLY A 254 11.16 5.10 2.41
C GLY A 254 11.22 6.24 1.39
N ALA A 255 10.65 7.38 1.78
CA ALA A 255 10.48 8.54 0.91
C ALA A 255 11.79 9.00 0.26
N SER A 256 11.72 9.38 -1.02
CA SER A 256 12.83 9.93 -1.81
C SER A 256 14.05 9.01 -1.89
N SER A 257 13.87 7.69 -1.75
CA SER A 257 14.96 6.72 -1.95
C SER A 257 15.16 6.44 -3.44
N THR A 258 16.42 6.33 -3.85
CA THR A 258 16.82 6.07 -5.22
C THR A 258 17.58 4.75 -5.31
N ILE A 259 17.09 3.82 -6.11
CA ILE A 259 17.62 2.46 -6.28
C ILE A 259 17.95 2.31 -7.77
N LEU A 260 19.25 2.13 -8.09
CA LEU A 260 19.72 2.20 -9.49
C LEU A 260 20.43 0.92 -9.93
N GLY A 261 20.12 0.49 -11.16
CA GLY A 261 20.75 -0.63 -11.83
C GLY A 261 19.99 -1.94 -11.64
N ASN A 262 20.46 -2.99 -12.32
CA ASN A 262 19.91 -4.33 -12.17
C ASN A 262 20.41 -4.99 -10.87
N ILE A 263 19.92 -4.49 -9.74
CA ILE A 263 20.26 -4.97 -8.41
C ILE A 263 19.06 -5.65 -7.75
N LYS A 264 19.34 -6.56 -6.83
CA LYS A 264 18.32 -7.31 -6.07
C LYS A 264 18.14 -6.73 -4.69
N ILE A 265 16.91 -6.39 -4.35
CA ILE A 265 16.49 -6.07 -2.99
C ILE A 265 15.73 -7.28 -2.47
N GLY A 266 16.30 -8.00 -1.51
CA GLY A 266 15.70 -9.21 -0.96
C GLY A 266 14.37 -8.95 -0.25
N ASP A 267 13.65 -10.02 0.04
CA ASP A 267 12.34 -9.94 0.71
C ASP A 267 12.45 -9.29 2.09
N GLY A 268 11.43 -8.52 2.46
CA GLY A 268 11.31 -7.89 3.77
C GLY A 268 12.42 -6.90 4.10
N VAL A 269 13.08 -6.32 3.10
CA VAL A 269 14.05 -5.24 3.30
C VAL A 269 13.34 -3.93 3.66
N MET A 270 13.93 -3.15 4.55
CA MET A 270 13.55 -1.75 4.77
C MET A 270 14.64 -0.83 4.23
N ILE A 271 14.28 0.02 3.28
CA ILE A 271 15.14 1.08 2.77
C ILE A 271 14.72 2.39 3.45
N ALA A 272 15.63 2.97 4.23
CA ALA A 272 15.37 4.24 4.92
C ALA A 272 15.22 5.39 3.91
N ALA A 273 14.42 6.39 4.27
CA ALA A 273 14.18 7.56 3.43
C ALA A 273 15.48 8.26 2.98
N GLY A 274 15.50 8.75 1.75
CA GLY A 274 16.62 9.49 1.16
C GLY A 274 17.84 8.63 0.80
N SER A 275 17.73 7.29 0.81
CA SER A 275 18.88 6.41 0.55
C SER A 275 19.21 6.29 -0.94
N LEU A 276 20.50 6.20 -1.28
CA LEU A 276 20.99 5.89 -2.63
C LEU A 276 21.53 4.45 -2.67
N VAL A 277 20.73 3.51 -3.16
CA VAL A 277 21.06 2.07 -3.20
C VAL A 277 21.64 1.71 -4.56
N LEU A 278 22.90 1.27 -4.56
CA LEU A 278 23.68 0.94 -5.76
C LEU A 278 24.16 -0.52 -5.78
N LYS A 279 23.79 -1.31 -4.78
CA LYS A 279 24.20 -2.71 -4.59
C LYS A 279 23.05 -3.52 -4.03
N ASP A 280 23.10 -4.83 -4.26
CA ASP A 280 22.13 -5.77 -3.71
C ASP A 280 21.98 -5.62 -2.19
N ALA A 281 20.74 -5.77 -1.71
CA ALA A 281 20.40 -5.78 -0.31
C ALA A 281 19.92 -7.19 0.10
N PRO A 282 20.53 -7.82 1.11
CA PRO A 282 20.11 -9.14 1.57
C PRO A 282 18.71 -9.08 2.19
N PRO A 283 17.91 -10.16 2.13
CA PRO A 283 16.59 -10.21 2.75
C PRO A 283 16.60 -9.82 4.22
N ARG A 284 15.50 -9.21 4.70
CA ARG A 284 15.28 -8.79 6.10
C ARG A 284 16.38 -7.89 6.66
N SER A 285 16.96 -7.04 5.80
CA SER A 285 17.96 -6.04 6.20
C SER A 285 17.38 -4.63 6.23
N ILE A 286 18.04 -3.75 6.98
CA ILE A 286 17.80 -2.32 6.95
C ILE A 286 18.93 -1.67 6.15
N VAL A 287 18.59 -0.89 5.13
CA VAL A 287 19.53 -0.20 4.24
C VAL A 287 19.35 1.30 4.36
N ALA A 288 20.43 2.04 4.57
CA ALA A 288 20.38 3.50 4.72
C ALA A 288 21.64 4.22 4.20
N GLY A 289 21.48 5.47 3.75
CA GLY A 289 22.58 6.40 3.48
C GLY A 289 22.87 6.67 2.01
N ILE A 290 23.90 7.49 1.74
CA ILE A 290 24.35 7.88 0.39
C ILE A 290 25.89 7.75 0.31
N PRO A 291 26.44 6.74 -0.39
CA PRO A 291 25.74 5.53 -0.86
C PRO A 291 25.24 4.69 0.32
N ALA A 292 24.16 3.95 0.08
CA ALA A 292 23.50 3.18 1.12
C ALA A 292 24.33 1.95 1.55
N LYS A 293 24.27 1.63 2.84
CA LYS A 293 24.87 0.44 3.44
C LYS A 293 23.83 -0.33 4.23
N VAL A 294 24.04 -1.64 4.40
CA VAL A 294 23.29 -2.42 5.37
C VAL A 294 23.68 -1.95 6.77
N ILE A 295 22.69 -1.53 7.54
CA ILE A 295 22.86 -0.94 8.87
C ILE A 295 22.29 -1.79 10.00
N GLY A 296 21.51 -2.81 9.68
CA GLY A 296 20.93 -3.72 10.66
C GLY A 296 20.09 -4.80 10.00
N GLY A 297 19.52 -5.67 10.82
CA GLY A 297 18.55 -6.68 10.42
C GLY A 297 17.19 -6.41 11.06
N LEU A 298 16.12 -6.83 10.37
CA LEU A 298 14.76 -6.81 10.87
C LEU A 298 14.42 -8.18 11.47
N ARG A 299 13.78 -8.16 12.64
CA ARG A 299 13.12 -9.34 13.22
C ARG A 299 11.72 -9.54 12.66
N GLU A 300 11.06 -8.45 12.27
CA GLU A 300 9.76 -8.46 11.59
C GLU A 300 9.94 -9.01 10.17
N HIS A 301 9.00 -9.83 9.71
CA HIS A 301 9.10 -10.48 8.40
C HIS A 301 8.71 -9.54 7.26
N ASP A 302 7.81 -8.59 7.52
CA ASP A 302 7.18 -7.76 6.49
C ASP A 302 7.10 -6.29 6.95
N PRO A 303 8.20 -5.51 6.85
CA PRO A 303 8.22 -4.10 7.27
C PRO A 303 7.24 -3.23 6.48
N SER A 304 6.81 -3.66 5.29
CA SER A 304 5.83 -2.92 4.50
C SER A 304 4.45 -2.84 5.16
N LEU A 305 4.12 -3.82 6.02
CA LEU A 305 2.84 -3.88 6.72
C LEU A 305 2.82 -2.98 7.96
N THR A 306 3.97 -2.80 8.62
CA THR A 306 4.05 -2.02 9.85
C THR A 306 4.31 -0.54 9.60
N MET A 307 4.81 -0.18 8.41
CA MET A 307 5.15 1.20 8.02
C MET A 307 6.06 1.91 9.04
N LYS A 308 6.89 1.15 9.77
CA LYS A 308 7.86 1.69 10.72
C LYS A 308 9.06 2.23 9.96
N HIS A 309 9.16 3.55 9.88
CA HIS A 309 10.26 4.23 9.18
C HIS A 309 11.49 4.49 10.05
N ASP A 310 11.42 4.21 11.36
CA ASP A 310 12.48 4.51 12.30
C ASP A 310 13.61 3.47 12.24
N ALA A 311 14.68 3.81 11.54
CA ALA A 311 16.01 3.29 11.86
C ALA A 311 16.42 3.88 13.23
N THR A 312 15.95 3.28 14.32
CA THR A 312 15.93 3.85 15.69
C THR A 312 17.19 4.62 16.17
N LYS A 313 16.99 5.55 17.13
CA LYS A 313 18.02 6.35 17.83
C LYS A 313 19.29 5.61 18.30
N PRO A 314 19.24 4.37 18.88
CA PRO A 314 20.45 3.65 19.29
C PRO A 314 21.41 3.40 18.13
N PHE A 315 20.89 3.26 16.90
CA PHE A 315 21.69 3.09 15.71
C PHE A 315 22.47 4.36 15.36
N PHE A 316 21.81 5.53 15.30
CA PHE A 316 22.49 6.80 15.07
C PHE A 316 23.48 7.15 16.19
N SER A 317 23.18 6.79 17.43
CA SER A 317 24.12 6.90 18.55
C SER A 317 25.37 6.03 18.35
N ASN A 318 25.21 4.78 17.89
CA ASN A 318 26.33 3.88 17.61
C ASN A 318 27.14 4.29 16.37
N VAL A 319 26.49 4.76 15.30
CA VAL A 319 27.19 5.30 14.11
C VAL A 319 27.96 6.57 14.45
N ALA A 320 27.36 7.49 15.20
CA ALA A 320 28.02 8.71 15.65
C ALA A 320 29.19 8.42 16.61
N ALA A 321 29.09 7.38 17.44
CA ALA A 321 30.17 6.90 18.30
C ALA A 321 31.31 6.29 17.46
N ASN A 322 31.00 5.38 16.53
CA ASN A 322 32.00 4.73 15.67
C ASN A 322 32.72 5.73 14.75
N PHE A 323 32.03 6.76 14.24
CA PHE A 323 32.65 7.84 13.47
C PHE A 323 33.62 8.70 14.30
N ARG A 324 33.38 8.84 15.61
CA ARG A 324 34.31 9.53 16.53
C ARG A 324 35.53 8.66 16.84
N ASP A 325 35.33 7.35 16.98
CA ASP A 325 36.43 6.41 17.27
C ASP A 325 37.34 6.18 16.05
N GLU A 326 36.80 6.14 14.82
CA GLU A 326 37.63 6.09 13.60
C GLU A 326 38.45 7.38 13.41
N LYS A 327 37.90 8.56 13.74
CA LYS A 327 38.64 9.82 13.73
C LYS A 327 39.74 9.89 14.81
N ASN A 328 39.49 9.31 15.99
CA ASN A 328 40.46 9.28 17.08
C ASN A 328 41.57 8.24 16.85
N ASN A 329 41.25 7.09 16.24
CA ASN A 329 42.23 6.05 15.92
C ASN A 329 43.05 6.35 14.65
N GLY A 330 42.56 7.21 13.75
CA GLY A 330 43.33 7.75 12.62
C GLY A 330 44.38 8.80 12.98
N ALA A 331 44.45 9.21 14.26
CA ALA A 331 45.42 10.20 14.75
C ALA A 331 46.62 9.56 15.49
N GLN A 332 46.88 8.26 15.32
CA GLN A 332 48.15 7.66 15.75
C GLN A 332 49.26 7.97 14.75
N ASN A 333 50.01 9.01 15.12
CA ASN A 333 51.22 9.54 14.50
C ASN A 333 52.22 8.45 14.05
N PRO A 334 52.50 8.27 12.75
CA PRO A 334 53.56 7.38 12.27
C PRO A 334 54.88 8.16 12.27
N ASN A 335 55.50 8.34 13.43
CA ASN A 335 56.87 8.85 13.48
C ASN A 335 57.58 8.45 14.78
N ARG A 336 58.05 7.20 14.82
CA ARG A 336 59.25 6.81 15.59
C ARG A 336 59.99 5.72 14.81
N ASN A 337 61.32 5.83 14.84
CA ASN A 337 62.38 5.06 14.18
C ASN A 337 62.88 5.78 12.91
N GLU A 338 64.14 6.18 12.73
CA GLU A 338 65.43 5.97 13.42
C GLU A 338 66.38 7.01 12.80
N VAL A 339 67.20 7.72 13.59
CA VAL A 339 68.52 8.21 13.13
C VAL A 339 69.49 8.16 14.31
N ASN A 340 70.20 7.05 14.43
CA ASN A 340 71.53 6.98 15.04
C ASN A 340 72.50 6.60 13.91
N ASN A 341 73.32 7.55 13.47
CA ASN A 341 74.63 7.35 12.85
C ASN A 341 75.23 8.72 12.49
N THR A 342 76.08 9.26 13.37
CA THR A 342 77.52 9.53 13.22
C THR A 342 77.99 10.41 14.36
#